data_AF-A0A832MX92-F1
#
_entry.id   AF-A0A832MX92-F1
#
_cell.length_a   1.000
_cell.length_b   1.000
_cell.length_c   1.000
_cell.angle_alpha   90.00
_cell.angle_beta   90.00
_cell.angle_gamma   90.00
#
_symmetry.space_group_name_H-M   'P 1'
#
loop_
_entity.id
_entity.type
_entity.pdbx_description
1 polymer ?
#
loop_
_entity_poly.entity_id
_entity_poly.type
_entity_poly.pdbx_seq_one_letter_code
_entity_poly.pdbx_strand_id
1 'polypeptide(L)'
;MFRHQVDLHGSRRYQAALSQGADPSTELLKRTGLKVNVKLNKGDEKERRFNVPYEMRAYLGEGKRLIAIDYRGKTVYRIYNPKLRTCKVPNWFGEVGEEVEILVRGITLSDLLQDINERWGLPLKLRMRRDEKVSMILEGKEVVADIVKIGWGGDERPYVEITIPDYLGLKHILWFKYDYETEPCLGMVIRGKKIRSRKVLSIRYEKRVDVVAIVYDIGGGRKSTHVIYLSEVPGIRIFNSGLFETEGEKVGTGWLPYELLKGTDWGSTEEKGMLGHRIAKAILENEGFSGVKIDNSVKNHWNRNDETVYYIFDASGTKNEEFMGFEIKLTTESERGMLSNLNNEDTKNELLKGIRIWNNVAKKHGLPITKRGAVISIYVDVGSGYFCFKARWLNAS
;
A
#
# COMPACT_ATOMS: atom_id res chain seq x y z
N MET A 1 26.49 50.09 -14.22
CA MET A 1 26.83 49.98 -15.66
C MET A 1 28.29 49.52 -15.74
N PHE A 2 28.52 48.21 -15.80
CA PHE A 2 29.85 47.63 -16.06
C PHE A 2 29.67 46.45 -17.00
N ARG A 3 30.16 46.63 -18.23
CA ARG A 3 30.27 45.61 -19.27
C ARG A 3 31.48 44.74 -18.95
N HIS A 4 31.28 43.44 -18.79
CA HIS A 4 32.36 42.48 -19.02
C HIS A 4 32.04 41.73 -20.32
N GLN A 5 32.68 42.23 -21.36
CA GLN A 5 32.94 41.57 -22.62
C GLN A 5 33.93 40.43 -22.31
N VAL A 6 33.55 39.18 -22.57
CA VAL A 6 34.47 38.04 -22.48
C VAL A 6 34.83 37.65 -23.91
N ASP A 7 36.11 37.77 -24.21
CA ASP A 7 36.73 37.43 -25.49
C ASP A 7 36.53 35.95 -25.84
N LEU A 8 35.94 35.71 -27.00
CA LEU A 8 35.83 34.40 -27.64
C LEU A 8 37.05 34.17 -28.55
N HIS A 9 38.13 33.64 -27.99
CA HIS A 9 39.23 33.05 -28.78
C HIS A 9 39.42 31.58 -28.40
N GLY A 10 38.49 30.75 -28.88
CA GLY A 10 38.58 29.30 -28.85
C GLY A 10 38.88 28.75 -30.25
N SER A 11 40.07 28.15 -30.40
CA SER A 11 40.45 27.11 -31.37
C SER A 11 39.91 27.21 -32.81
N ARG A 12 40.83 27.37 -33.79
CA ARG A 12 40.56 27.30 -35.25
C ARG A 12 39.79 26.04 -35.71
N ARG A 13 39.68 24.99 -34.88
CA ARG A 13 38.87 23.79 -35.19
C ARG A 13 37.37 23.97 -34.90
N TYR A 14 36.97 24.91 -34.05
CA TYR A 14 35.56 25.13 -33.68
C TYR A 14 34.82 26.06 -34.67
N GLN A 15 35.52 27.04 -35.25
CA GLN A 15 34.94 27.93 -36.28
C GLN A 15 34.73 27.23 -37.63
N ALA A 16 35.47 26.15 -37.91
CA ALA A 16 35.27 25.33 -39.11
C ALA A 16 33.96 24.50 -39.06
N ALA A 17 33.46 24.18 -37.86
CA ALA A 17 32.23 23.41 -37.68
C ALA A 17 30.95 24.29 -37.75
N LEU A 18 31.05 25.57 -37.38
CA LEU A 18 29.91 26.50 -37.40
C LEU A 18 29.64 27.13 -38.79
N SER A 19 30.57 27.00 -39.74
CA SER A 19 30.48 27.59 -41.08
C SER A 19 29.81 26.69 -42.12
N GLN A 20 29.47 25.44 -41.76
CA GLN A 20 28.67 24.54 -42.59
C GLN A 20 27.31 24.37 -41.93
N GLY A 21 26.37 25.26 -42.29
CA GLY A 21 25.02 25.28 -41.74
C GLY A 21 24.28 23.96 -41.94
N ALA A 22 24.33 23.11 -40.91
CA ALA A 22 23.35 22.11 -40.52
C ALA A 22 23.95 21.39 -39.32
N ASP A 23 23.23 21.22 -38.21
CA ASP A 23 23.50 19.99 -37.45
C ASP A 23 22.29 19.37 -36.73
N PRO A 24 21.67 18.35 -37.35
CA PRO A 24 20.78 17.38 -36.70
C PRO A 24 21.47 16.51 -35.61
N SER A 25 22.78 16.67 -35.35
CA SER A 25 23.54 15.83 -34.40
C SER A 25 23.15 16.00 -32.93
N THR A 26 22.50 17.09 -32.53
CA THR A 26 22.19 17.34 -31.10
C THR A 26 21.02 16.52 -30.56
N GLU A 27 20.11 16.02 -31.40
CA GLU A 27 19.06 15.07 -30.98
C GLU A 27 19.50 13.62 -31.08
N LEU A 28 20.33 13.27 -32.08
CA LEU A 28 20.87 11.92 -32.24
C LEU A 28 21.84 11.57 -31.11
N LEU A 29 22.74 12.50 -30.73
CA LEU A 29 23.67 12.33 -29.61
C LEU A 29 22.95 12.21 -28.26
N LYS A 30 21.84 12.94 -28.06
CA LYS A 30 20.99 12.81 -26.86
C LYS A 30 20.39 11.40 -26.75
N ARG A 31 20.13 10.71 -27.87
CA ARG A 31 19.63 9.33 -27.90
C ARG A 31 20.72 8.27 -27.78
N THR A 32 21.92 8.50 -28.33
CA THR A 32 23.01 7.50 -28.36
C THR A 32 23.91 7.50 -27.13
N GLY A 33 23.98 8.62 -26.38
CA GLY A 33 24.81 8.75 -25.18
C GLY A 33 26.29 9.02 -25.45
N LEU A 34 27.00 9.47 -24.41
CA LEU A 34 28.45 9.73 -24.42
C LEU A 34 29.18 8.56 -23.76
N LYS A 35 30.07 7.90 -24.50
CA LYS A 35 31.05 6.98 -23.91
C LYS A 35 32.21 7.76 -23.32
N VAL A 36 32.59 7.46 -22.09
CA VAL A 36 33.69 8.14 -21.40
C VAL A 36 34.41 7.19 -20.45
N ASN A 37 35.74 7.28 -20.42
CA ASN A 37 36.55 6.57 -19.44
C ASN A 37 36.64 7.38 -18.15
N VAL A 38 36.39 6.72 -17.03
CA VAL A 38 36.44 7.33 -15.70
C VAL A 38 37.31 6.51 -14.76
N LYS A 39 38.15 7.21 -14.00
CA LYS A 39 38.94 6.59 -12.93
C LYS A 39 38.17 6.59 -11.62
N LEU A 40 37.97 5.40 -11.05
CA LEU A 40 37.24 5.20 -9.81
C LEU A 40 38.10 5.55 -8.60
N ASN A 41 37.52 6.30 -7.68
CA ASN A 41 38.12 6.75 -6.42
C ASN A 41 37.30 6.22 -5.25
N LYS A 42 37.94 6.18 -4.07
CA LYS A 42 37.31 5.74 -2.84
C LYS A 42 36.10 6.63 -2.50
N GLY A 43 34.96 5.99 -2.25
CA GLY A 43 33.77 6.59 -1.65
C GLY A 43 33.56 6.05 -0.24
N ASP A 44 32.30 5.94 0.18
CA ASP A 44 31.90 5.24 1.41
C ASP A 44 31.89 3.71 1.16
N GLU A 45 31.68 2.86 2.17
CA GLU A 45 31.78 1.39 2.03
C GLU A 45 30.95 0.80 0.88
N LYS A 46 29.80 1.42 0.57
CA LYS A 46 28.87 0.99 -0.48
C LYS A 46 29.01 1.77 -1.79
N GLU A 47 29.93 2.73 -1.87
CA GLU A 47 29.99 3.69 -2.97
C GLU A 47 31.42 3.85 -3.52
N ARG A 48 31.48 4.28 -4.78
CA ARG A 48 32.69 4.74 -5.49
C ARG A 48 32.41 6.13 -6.04
N ARG A 49 33.47 6.86 -6.37
CA ARG A 49 33.36 8.20 -6.94
C ARG A 49 34.26 8.36 -8.14
N PHE A 50 33.85 9.10 -9.15
CA PHE A 50 34.75 9.55 -10.21
C PHE A 50 34.69 11.05 -10.38
N ASN A 51 35.80 11.65 -10.81
CA ASN A 51 35.82 13.06 -11.21
C ASN A 51 35.07 13.20 -12.53
N VAL A 52 34.13 14.13 -12.60
CA VAL A 52 33.34 14.32 -13.81
C VAL A 52 34.23 14.87 -14.93
N PRO A 53 34.49 14.11 -16.01
CA PRO A 53 35.42 14.52 -17.07
C PRO A 53 34.91 15.75 -17.84
N TYR A 54 35.82 16.43 -18.53
CA TYR A 54 35.47 17.62 -19.30
C TYR A 54 34.47 17.29 -20.40
N GLU A 55 34.65 16.16 -21.08
CA GLU A 55 33.79 15.64 -22.14
C GLU A 55 32.36 15.44 -21.64
N MET A 56 32.22 14.86 -20.44
CA MET A 56 30.91 14.67 -19.79
C MET A 56 30.28 16.03 -19.43
N ARG A 57 31.05 17.01 -18.96
CA ARG A 57 30.53 18.37 -18.70
C ARG A 57 30.13 19.09 -19.98
N ALA A 58 30.91 18.99 -21.04
CA ALA A 58 30.61 19.60 -22.33
C ALA A 58 29.32 19.01 -22.94
N TYR A 59 29.15 17.68 -22.86
CA TYR A 59 27.95 16.99 -23.30
C TYR A 59 26.72 17.31 -22.43
N LEU A 60 26.90 17.33 -21.10
CA LEU A 60 25.83 17.58 -20.14
C LEU A 60 25.62 19.07 -19.81
N GLY A 61 26.31 20.00 -20.45
CA GLY A 61 26.16 21.45 -20.27
C GLY A 61 26.24 21.96 -18.82
N GLU A 62 25.71 23.17 -18.57
CA GLU A 62 25.85 23.89 -17.29
C GLU A 62 24.61 23.84 -16.38
N GLY A 63 23.57 23.09 -16.78
CA GLY A 63 22.34 22.92 -16.01
C GLY A 63 22.32 21.60 -15.22
N LYS A 64 21.64 21.59 -14.06
CA LYS A 64 21.29 20.33 -13.39
C LYS A 64 20.38 19.50 -14.29
N ARG A 65 20.67 18.21 -14.43
CA ARG A 65 19.87 17.30 -15.25
C ARG A 65 19.91 15.86 -14.74
N LEU A 66 18.88 15.10 -15.07
CA LEU A 66 18.84 13.66 -14.82
C LEU A 66 19.71 12.95 -15.87
N ILE A 67 20.51 12.00 -15.41
CA ILE A 67 21.37 11.18 -16.25
C ILE A 67 21.19 9.70 -15.94
N ALA A 68 21.35 8.87 -16.97
CA ALA A 68 21.57 7.44 -16.86
C ALA A 68 23.04 7.15 -17.15
N ILE A 69 23.66 6.32 -16.30
CA ILE A 69 25.04 5.85 -16.41
C ILE A 69 24.97 4.33 -16.58
N ASP A 70 25.19 3.84 -17.80
CA ASP A 70 25.15 2.43 -18.13
C ASP A 70 26.55 1.82 -18.02
N TYR A 71 26.67 0.70 -17.29
CA TYR A 71 27.91 -0.07 -17.14
C TYR A 71 27.59 -1.56 -16.92
N ARG A 72 28.27 -2.45 -17.69
CA ARG A 72 28.10 -3.92 -17.64
C ARG A 72 26.63 -4.39 -17.63
N GLY A 73 25.80 -3.79 -18.48
CA GLY A 73 24.38 -4.16 -18.62
C GLY A 73 23.48 -3.66 -17.48
N LYS A 74 24.00 -2.86 -16.55
CA LYS A 74 23.23 -2.23 -15.47
C LYS A 74 23.20 -0.71 -15.66
N THR A 75 22.10 -0.08 -15.26
CA THR A 75 21.91 1.38 -15.38
C THR A 75 21.86 2.02 -14.00
N VAL A 76 22.64 3.08 -13.82
CA VAL A 76 22.61 3.95 -12.64
C VAL A 76 22.05 5.31 -12.98
N TYR A 77 20.98 5.72 -12.31
CA TYR A 77 20.36 7.03 -12.49
C TYR A 77 20.94 8.04 -11.50
N ARG A 78 21.34 9.22 -11.95
CA ARG A 78 21.91 10.28 -11.09
C ARG A 78 21.45 11.65 -11.52
N ILE A 79 21.62 12.63 -10.63
CA ILE A 79 21.64 14.02 -11.05
C ILE A 79 23.06 14.43 -11.35
N TYR A 80 23.24 14.89 -12.58
CA TYR A 80 24.38 15.71 -12.91
C TYR A 80 24.18 17.10 -12.31
N ASN A 81 25.15 17.55 -11.51
CA ASN A 81 25.25 18.91 -11.02
C ASN A 81 26.63 19.47 -11.41
N PRO A 82 26.71 20.47 -12.31
CA PRO A 82 27.99 21.00 -12.79
C PRO A 82 28.83 21.65 -11.69
N LYS A 83 28.21 22.05 -10.57
CA LYS A 83 28.92 22.57 -9.39
C LYS A 83 29.67 21.48 -8.63
N LEU A 84 29.27 20.21 -8.79
CA LEU A 84 29.95 19.07 -8.20
C LEU A 84 31.03 18.56 -9.15
N ARG A 85 32.24 18.42 -8.63
CA ARG A 85 33.37 17.90 -9.42
C ARG A 85 33.40 16.38 -9.48
N THR A 86 32.60 15.71 -8.67
CA THR A 86 32.57 14.25 -8.56
C THR A 86 31.16 13.71 -8.75
N CYS A 87 31.06 12.47 -9.24
CA CYS A 87 29.83 11.71 -9.33
C CYS A 87 29.97 10.41 -8.53
N LYS A 88 28.92 10.04 -7.79
CA LYS A 88 28.87 8.82 -6.98
C LYS A 88 28.25 7.67 -7.76
N VAL A 89 28.86 6.49 -7.70
CA VAL A 89 28.35 5.24 -8.30
C VAL A 89 28.43 4.09 -7.28
N PRO A 90 27.64 3.01 -7.43
CA PRO A 90 27.74 1.83 -6.58
C PRO A 90 29.12 1.16 -6.61
N ASN A 91 29.45 0.41 -5.56
CA ASN A 91 30.77 -0.26 -5.46
C ASN A 91 31.02 -1.34 -6.53
N TRP A 92 29.97 -1.92 -7.11
CA TRP A 92 30.08 -2.90 -8.20
C TRP A 92 30.59 -2.33 -9.53
N PHE A 93 30.77 -1.01 -9.65
CA PHE A 93 31.39 -0.39 -10.82
C PHE A 93 32.86 -0.80 -11.01
N GLY A 94 33.55 -1.16 -9.94
CA GLY A 94 34.95 -1.56 -10.01
C GLY A 94 35.74 -1.20 -8.76
N GLU A 95 37.02 -1.53 -8.80
CA GLU A 95 37.95 -1.30 -7.72
C GLU A 95 38.48 0.14 -7.69
N VAL A 96 38.98 0.57 -6.53
CA VAL A 96 39.59 1.89 -6.39
C VAL A 96 40.86 1.94 -7.26
N GLY A 97 40.94 2.96 -8.12
CA GLY A 97 42.04 3.15 -9.07
C GLY A 97 41.79 2.55 -10.45
N GLU A 98 40.76 1.71 -10.62
CA GLU A 98 40.36 1.14 -11.90
C GLU A 98 39.83 2.24 -12.85
N GLU A 99 40.16 2.12 -14.13
CA GLU A 99 39.60 2.96 -15.19
C GLU A 99 38.55 2.14 -15.96
N VAL A 100 37.34 2.68 -16.07
CA VAL A 100 36.19 1.99 -16.66
C VAL A 100 35.52 2.85 -17.73
N GLU A 101 35.14 2.24 -18.85
CA GLU A 101 34.29 2.89 -19.87
C GLU A 101 32.83 2.84 -19.41
N ILE A 102 32.21 4.01 -19.27
CA ILE A 102 30.78 4.15 -18.97
C ILE A 102 30.06 4.82 -20.13
N LEU A 103 28.77 4.53 -20.28
CA LEU A 103 27.89 5.26 -21.20
C LEU A 103 26.98 6.20 -20.41
N VAL A 104 27.04 7.50 -20.71
CA VAL A 104 26.27 8.54 -20.02
C VAL A 104 25.22 9.13 -20.96
N ARG A 105 23.96 9.11 -20.54
CA ARG A 105 22.83 9.69 -21.27
C ARG A 105 22.12 10.73 -20.43
N GLY A 106 21.79 11.88 -21.02
CA GLY A 106 20.81 12.79 -20.41
C GLY A 106 19.43 12.21 -20.66
N ILE A 107 18.61 12.10 -19.61
CA ILE A 107 17.28 11.51 -19.72
C ILE A 107 16.21 12.47 -19.20
N THR A 108 15.03 12.41 -19.80
CA THR A 108 13.84 13.14 -19.36
C THR A 108 13.12 12.38 -18.26
N LEU A 109 12.11 13.02 -17.65
CA LEU A 109 11.19 12.34 -16.74
C LEU A 109 10.41 11.22 -17.46
N SER A 110 10.01 11.44 -18.71
CA SER A 110 9.33 10.42 -19.50
C SER A 110 10.20 9.17 -19.67
N ASP A 111 11.48 9.37 -19.96
CA ASP A 111 12.44 8.27 -20.11
C ASP A 111 12.63 7.52 -18.78
N LEU A 112 12.72 8.24 -17.64
CA LEU A 112 12.82 7.61 -16.33
C LEU A 112 11.57 6.78 -15.99
N LEU A 113 10.37 7.29 -16.26
CA LEU A 113 9.13 6.55 -16.00
C LEU A 113 9.00 5.33 -16.90
N GLN A 114 9.46 5.42 -18.15
CA GLN A 114 9.56 4.27 -19.04
C GLN A 114 10.50 3.21 -18.46
N ASP A 115 11.70 3.61 -18.04
CA ASP A 115 12.67 2.71 -17.42
C ASP A 115 12.16 2.10 -16.11
N ILE A 116 11.38 2.85 -15.33
CA ILE A 116 10.69 2.34 -14.13
C ILE A 116 9.73 1.20 -14.51
N ASN A 117 8.91 1.41 -15.53
CA ASN A 117 7.92 0.41 -15.97
C ASN A 117 8.57 -0.84 -16.57
N GLU A 118 9.65 -0.66 -17.32
CA GLU A 118 10.28 -1.74 -18.10
C GLU A 118 11.36 -2.48 -17.33
N ARG A 119 12.10 -1.79 -16.44
CA ARG A 119 13.33 -2.32 -15.84
C ARG A 119 13.27 -2.48 -14.33
N TRP A 120 12.49 -1.66 -13.62
CA TRP A 120 12.49 -1.70 -12.15
C TRP A 120 11.59 -2.82 -11.60
N GLY A 121 10.75 -3.42 -12.45
CA GLY A 121 9.87 -4.53 -12.04
C GLY A 121 8.81 -4.11 -11.02
N LEU A 122 8.41 -2.84 -11.01
CA LEU A 122 7.36 -2.36 -10.13
C LEU A 122 6.02 -3.05 -10.45
N PRO A 123 5.20 -3.40 -9.43
CA PRO A 123 3.87 -3.97 -9.63
C PRO A 123 2.84 -2.89 -10.03
N LEU A 124 3.22 -1.95 -10.89
CA LEU A 124 2.36 -0.91 -11.45
C LEU A 124 2.96 -0.36 -12.76
N LYS A 125 2.12 0.30 -13.56
CA LYS A 125 2.59 1.08 -14.72
C LYS A 125 2.30 2.55 -14.49
N LEU A 126 3.31 3.40 -14.71
CA LEU A 126 3.21 4.85 -14.67
C LEU A 126 3.12 5.41 -16.09
N ARG A 127 2.20 6.32 -16.34
CA ARG A 127 2.07 7.02 -17.63
C ARG A 127 2.04 8.52 -17.39
N MET A 128 2.91 9.27 -18.07
CA MET A 128 2.81 10.73 -18.07
C MET A 128 1.50 11.18 -18.70
N ARG A 129 0.85 12.15 -18.06
CA ARG A 129 -0.23 12.93 -18.65
C ARG A 129 0.29 14.30 -19.07
N ARG A 130 -0.54 15.03 -19.82
CA ARG A 130 -0.36 16.48 -20.01
C ARG A 130 -0.49 17.13 -18.61
N ASP A 131 0.19 18.26 -18.40
CA ASP A 131 0.14 19.06 -17.17
C ASP A 131 0.89 18.47 -15.95
N GLU A 132 2.04 17.84 -16.17
CA GLU A 132 2.94 17.31 -15.10
C GLU A 132 2.31 16.26 -14.17
N LYS A 133 1.18 15.67 -14.56
CA LYS A 133 0.52 14.58 -13.84
C LYS A 133 1.01 13.20 -14.29
N VAL A 134 0.88 12.21 -13.41
CA VAL A 134 1.15 10.81 -13.73
C VAL A 134 -0.06 9.95 -13.42
N SER A 135 -0.42 9.12 -14.37
CA SER A 135 -1.41 8.08 -14.16
C SER A 135 -0.73 6.81 -13.71
N MET A 136 -1.21 6.27 -12.60
CA MET A 136 -0.98 4.90 -12.23
C MET A 136 -2.03 4.03 -12.92
N ILE A 137 -1.59 3.06 -13.70
CA ILE A 137 -2.46 2.08 -14.34
C ILE A 137 -2.40 0.82 -13.48
N LEU A 138 -3.50 0.56 -12.76
CA LEU A 138 -3.67 -0.59 -11.86
C LEU A 138 -4.86 -1.40 -12.36
N GLU A 139 -4.62 -2.65 -12.78
CA GLU A 139 -5.69 -3.59 -13.17
C GLU A 139 -6.72 -3.00 -14.17
N GLY A 140 -6.25 -2.21 -15.13
CA GLY A 140 -7.09 -1.55 -16.14
C GLY A 140 -7.80 -0.28 -15.66
N LYS A 141 -7.67 0.10 -14.38
CA LYS A 141 -8.11 1.39 -13.85
C LYS A 141 -6.97 2.40 -13.93
N GLU A 142 -7.30 3.61 -14.40
CA GLU A 142 -6.41 4.75 -14.33
C GLU A 142 -6.66 5.52 -13.03
N VAL A 143 -5.68 5.51 -12.13
CA VAL A 143 -5.65 6.32 -10.91
C VAL A 143 -4.74 7.52 -11.18
N VAL A 144 -5.32 8.72 -11.17
CA VAL A 144 -4.56 9.94 -11.43
C VAL A 144 -3.81 10.32 -10.17
N ALA A 145 -2.50 10.42 -10.28
CA ALA A 145 -1.61 10.90 -9.23
C ALA A 145 -0.91 12.17 -9.70
N ASP A 146 -0.63 13.05 -8.75
CA ASP A 146 0.24 14.21 -9.02
C ASP A 146 1.69 13.76 -8.88
N ILE A 147 2.56 14.11 -9.82
CA ILE A 147 4.01 14.05 -9.54
C ILE A 147 4.28 15.19 -8.58
N VAL A 148 4.56 14.85 -7.32
CA VAL A 148 4.86 15.88 -6.31
C VAL A 148 6.33 16.22 -6.31
N LYS A 149 7.19 15.25 -6.65
CA LYS A 149 8.62 15.52 -6.74
C LYS A 149 9.32 14.40 -7.51
N ILE A 150 10.19 14.77 -8.42
CA ILE A 150 11.40 13.99 -8.62
C ILE A 150 12.37 14.60 -7.65
N GLY A 151 12.52 13.97 -6.50
CA GLY A 151 13.38 14.53 -5.48
C GLY A 151 14.69 13.78 -5.40
N TRP A 152 15.52 14.34 -4.55
CA TRP A 152 16.90 13.95 -4.36
C TRP A 152 17.03 13.74 -2.86
N GLY A 153 17.29 12.50 -2.44
CA GLY A 153 17.64 12.25 -1.04
C GLY A 153 18.93 12.99 -0.69
N GLY A 154 19.27 13.07 0.60
CA GLY A 154 20.59 13.60 1.02
C GLY A 154 21.77 12.84 0.39
N ASP A 155 21.49 11.66 -0.15
CA ASP A 155 22.37 10.71 -0.81
C ASP A 155 22.33 10.77 -2.35
N GLU A 156 21.76 11.82 -2.97
CA GLU A 156 21.79 12.11 -4.42
C GLU A 156 21.15 11.04 -5.33
N ARG A 157 20.41 10.09 -4.74
CA ARG A 157 19.68 9.05 -5.46
C ARG A 157 18.36 9.61 -5.99
N PRO A 158 18.02 9.37 -7.27
CA PRO A 158 16.72 9.76 -7.79
C PRO A 158 15.64 8.92 -7.14
N TYR A 159 14.58 9.59 -6.72
CA TYR A 159 13.34 8.94 -6.35
C TYR A 159 12.19 9.62 -7.10
N VAL A 160 11.13 8.87 -7.36
CA VAL A 160 9.88 9.41 -7.88
C VAL A 160 8.87 9.46 -6.75
N GLU A 161 8.51 10.66 -6.30
CA GLU A 161 7.40 10.94 -5.39
C GLU A 161 6.13 11.21 -6.21
N ILE A 162 5.17 10.30 -6.11
CA ILE A 162 3.80 10.54 -6.57
C ILE A 162 2.89 10.74 -5.38
N THR A 163 1.84 11.53 -5.56
CA THR A 163 0.83 11.75 -4.53
C THR A 163 -0.54 11.36 -5.03
N ILE A 164 -1.23 10.58 -4.21
CA ILE A 164 -2.58 10.12 -4.45
C ILE A 164 -3.45 10.75 -3.36
N PRO A 165 -4.38 11.65 -3.70
CA PRO A 165 -5.39 12.08 -2.73
C PRO A 165 -6.37 10.93 -2.48
N ASP A 166 -6.75 10.70 -1.22
CA ASP A 166 -7.93 9.91 -0.91
C ASP A 166 -9.22 10.74 -1.04
N TYR A 167 -10.38 10.11 -0.86
CA TYR A 167 -11.69 10.77 -0.95
C TYR A 167 -11.89 11.90 0.08
N LEU A 168 -11.14 11.89 1.19
CA LEU A 168 -11.13 12.96 2.20
C LEU A 168 -10.16 14.09 1.83
N GLY A 169 -9.48 14.00 0.68
CA GLY A 169 -8.47 14.94 0.23
C GLY A 169 -7.12 14.78 0.95
N LEU A 170 -6.93 13.75 1.77
CA LEU A 170 -5.64 13.49 2.40
C LEU A 170 -4.66 12.99 1.35
N LYS A 171 -3.50 13.65 1.28
CA LYS A 171 -2.44 13.32 0.32
C LYS A 171 -1.60 12.16 0.84
N HIS A 172 -1.61 11.05 0.11
CA HIS A 172 -0.74 9.89 0.34
C HIS A 172 0.45 9.99 -0.60
N ILE A 173 1.65 10.20 -0.05
CA ILE A 173 2.87 10.33 -0.86
C ILE A 173 3.56 8.97 -0.95
N LEU A 174 3.75 8.48 -2.17
CA LEU A 174 4.47 7.27 -2.51
C LEU A 174 5.80 7.66 -3.12
N TRP A 175 6.92 7.22 -2.54
CA TRP A 175 8.25 7.48 -3.12
C TRP A 175 8.96 6.19 -3.48
N PHE A 176 9.23 6.03 -4.78
CA PHE A 176 9.96 4.89 -5.33
C PHE A 176 11.45 5.21 -5.33
N LYS A 177 12.21 4.46 -4.54
CA LYS A 177 13.67 4.52 -4.53
C LYS A 177 14.23 3.28 -5.22
N TYR A 178 15.10 3.50 -6.20
CA TYR A 178 15.92 2.47 -6.80
C TYR A 178 17.36 2.70 -6.36
N ASP A 179 17.94 1.73 -5.66
CA ASP A 179 19.28 1.84 -5.10
C ASP A 179 20.33 0.98 -5.80
N TYR A 180 20.01 0.44 -6.99
CA TYR A 180 20.93 -0.32 -7.87
C TYR A 180 21.46 -1.62 -7.28
N GLU A 181 21.19 -1.89 -6.01
CA GLU A 181 21.66 -3.05 -5.23
C GLU A 181 20.49 -3.92 -4.76
N THR A 182 19.28 -3.37 -4.64
CA THR A 182 18.08 -4.06 -4.17
C THR A 182 16.86 -3.87 -5.09
N GLU A 183 15.83 -4.68 -4.84
CA GLU A 183 14.50 -4.53 -5.42
C GLU A 183 13.89 -3.14 -5.13
N PRO A 184 13.00 -2.62 -5.99
CA PRO A 184 12.41 -1.30 -5.79
C PRO A 184 11.75 -1.18 -4.40
N CYS A 185 12.15 -0.15 -3.68
CA CYS A 185 11.60 0.15 -2.37
C CYS A 185 10.61 1.31 -2.47
N LEU A 186 9.49 1.20 -1.77
CA LEU A 186 8.54 2.28 -1.55
C LEU A 186 8.70 2.75 -0.13
N GLY A 187 8.94 4.03 0.04
CA GLY A 187 8.54 4.66 1.28
C GLY A 187 7.20 5.36 1.11
N MET A 188 6.56 5.64 2.23
CA MET A 188 5.28 6.33 2.26
C MET A 188 5.36 7.50 3.23
N VAL A 189 4.66 8.59 2.93
CA VAL A 189 4.39 9.64 3.92
C VAL A 189 2.90 9.64 4.19
N ILE A 190 2.52 9.29 5.42
CA ILE A 190 1.14 9.27 5.88
C ILE A 190 0.98 10.35 6.95
N ARG A 191 0.06 11.30 6.74
CA ARG A 191 -0.24 12.37 7.71
C ARG A 191 1.02 13.11 8.21
N GLY A 192 1.96 13.39 7.28
CA GLY A 192 3.22 14.06 7.58
C GLY A 192 4.31 13.19 8.25
N LYS A 193 4.01 11.94 8.62
CA LYS A 193 5.01 11.01 9.15
C LYS A 193 5.65 10.19 8.03
N LYS A 194 6.97 10.32 7.87
CA LYS A 194 7.75 9.51 6.92
C LYS A 194 7.86 8.08 7.44
N ILE A 195 7.29 7.14 6.71
CA ILE A 195 7.52 5.70 6.90
C ILE A 195 8.84 5.36 6.20
N ARG A 196 9.70 4.59 6.89
CA ARG A 196 10.95 4.08 6.32
C ARG A 196 10.66 3.36 5.00
N SER A 197 11.55 3.48 4.02
CA SER A 197 11.45 2.71 2.78
C SER A 197 11.35 1.22 3.09
N ARG A 198 10.34 0.56 2.53
CA ARG A 198 10.09 -0.87 2.64
C ARG A 198 10.03 -1.48 1.24
N LYS A 199 10.34 -2.77 1.15
CA LYS A 199 10.16 -3.54 -0.08
C LYS A 199 8.68 -3.64 -0.41
N VAL A 200 8.28 -3.21 -1.60
CA VAL A 200 6.90 -3.38 -2.10
C VAL A 200 6.73 -4.80 -2.58
N LEU A 201 5.67 -5.45 -2.13
CA LEU A 201 5.32 -6.81 -2.57
C LEU A 201 4.22 -6.79 -3.62
N SER A 202 3.22 -5.89 -3.49
CA SER A 202 2.16 -5.72 -4.49
C SER A 202 1.46 -4.37 -4.35
N ILE A 203 0.99 -3.81 -5.47
CA ILE A 203 0.05 -2.68 -5.50
C ILE A 203 -1.15 -3.12 -6.34
N ARG A 204 -2.35 -2.99 -5.79
CA ARG A 204 -3.59 -3.54 -6.37
C ARG A 204 -4.69 -2.50 -6.32
N TYR A 205 -5.66 -2.61 -7.23
CA TYR A 205 -6.86 -1.80 -7.21
C TYR A 205 -8.07 -2.69 -6.90
N GLU A 206 -8.72 -2.45 -5.77
CA GLU A 206 -9.94 -3.18 -5.40
C GLU A 206 -11.16 -2.41 -5.91
N LYS A 207 -11.66 -2.83 -7.07
CA LYS A 207 -12.77 -2.18 -7.78
C LYS A 207 -14.07 -2.15 -6.96
N ARG A 208 -14.32 -3.14 -6.09
CA ARG A 208 -15.59 -3.25 -5.36
C ARG A 208 -15.80 -2.12 -4.34
N VAL A 209 -14.72 -1.54 -3.83
CA VAL A 209 -14.72 -0.42 -2.88
C VAL A 209 -13.92 0.79 -3.36
N ASP A 210 -13.42 0.74 -4.59
CA ASP A 210 -12.63 1.79 -5.22
C ASP A 210 -11.44 2.22 -4.33
N VAL A 211 -10.59 1.26 -3.95
CA VAL A 211 -9.40 1.52 -3.12
C VAL A 211 -8.12 1.01 -3.77
N VAL A 212 -7.01 1.71 -3.52
CA VAL A 212 -5.66 1.24 -3.85
C VAL A 212 -5.04 0.59 -2.63
N ALA A 213 -4.70 -0.70 -2.74
CA ALA A 213 -4.06 -1.46 -1.68
C ALA A 213 -2.57 -1.67 -1.98
N ILE A 214 -1.71 -1.29 -1.04
CA ILE A 214 -0.25 -1.35 -1.14
C ILE A 214 0.25 -2.29 -0.05
N VAL A 215 0.83 -3.42 -0.46
CA VAL A 215 1.39 -4.41 0.47
C VAL A 215 2.91 -4.29 0.49
N TYR A 216 3.48 -4.09 1.67
CA TYR A 216 4.92 -3.97 1.88
C TYR A 216 5.43 -4.85 3.02
N ASP A 217 6.70 -5.23 2.92
CA ASP A 217 7.40 -6.02 3.93
C ASP A 217 7.81 -5.15 5.12
N ILE A 218 7.45 -5.53 6.34
CA ILE A 218 7.84 -4.84 7.57
C ILE A 218 9.02 -5.51 8.29
N GLY A 219 9.53 -6.63 7.77
CA GLY A 219 10.65 -7.41 8.29
C GLY A 219 10.19 -8.67 9.02
N GLY A 220 11.08 -9.67 9.08
CA GLY A 220 10.81 -10.94 9.77
C GLY A 220 9.68 -11.76 9.14
N GLY A 221 9.53 -11.67 7.81
CA GLY A 221 8.47 -12.37 7.06
C GLY A 221 7.07 -11.78 7.20
N ARG A 222 6.91 -10.68 7.96
CA ARG A 222 5.62 -10.02 8.18
C ARG A 222 5.33 -8.99 7.09
N LYS A 223 4.07 -8.89 6.70
CA LYS A 223 3.57 -7.94 5.69
C LYS A 223 2.61 -6.95 6.33
N SER A 224 2.51 -5.76 5.77
CA SER A 224 1.53 -4.75 6.14
C SER A 224 0.87 -4.22 4.88
N THR A 225 -0.42 -3.90 5.00
CA THR A 225 -1.21 -3.31 3.93
C THR A 225 -1.51 -1.87 4.28
N HIS A 226 -1.22 -0.95 3.36
CA HIS A 226 -1.73 0.42 3.38
C HIS A 226 -2.81 0.58 2.32
N VAL A 227 -3.90 1.24 2.66
CA VAL A 227 -5.02 1.48 1.74
C VAL A 227 -5.26 2.95 1.53
N ILE A 228 -5.53 3.31 0.28
CA ILE A 228 -5.93 4.65 -0.15
C ILE A 228 -7.34 4.52 -0.71
N TYR A 229 -8.31 5.08 0.00
CA TYR A 229 -9.71 5.07 -0.38
C TYR A 229 -9.95 6.14 -1.46
N LEU A 230 -10.24 5.74 -2.70
CA LEU A 230 -10.47 6.70 -3.80
C LEU A 230 -11.91 7.23 -3.79
N SER A 231 -12.85 6.44 -3.27
CA SER A 231 -14.24 6.82 -3.00
C SER A 231 -14.61 6.53 -1.55
N GLU A 232 -15.65 7.22 -1.06
CA GLU A 232 -16.23 6.95 0.26
C GLU A 232 -16.83 5.53 0.30
N VAL A 233 -16.52 4.80 1.37
CA VAL A 233 -17.16 3.52 1.68
C VAL A 233 -18.29 3.82 2.67
N PRO A 234 -19.57 3.86 2.24
CA PRO A 234 -20.66 4.45 3.03
C PRO A 234 -21.07 3.62 4.25
N GLY A 235 -20.55 2.40 4.37
CA GLY A 235 -20.89 1.47 5.44
C GLY A 235 -20.09 0.18 5.34
N ILE A 236 -20.35 -0.76 6.25
CA ILE A 236 -19.75 -2.09 6.20
C ILE A 236 -20.23 -2.78 4.92
N ARG A 237 -19.30 -3.13 4.02
CA ARG A 237 -19.61 -3.76 2.74
C ARG A 237 -19.19 -5.24 2.77
N ILE A 238 -20.07 -6.11 2.32
CA ILE A 238 -19.84 -7.56 2.27
C ILE A 238 -19.90 -7.98 0.80
N PHE A 239 -18.90 -8.71 0.33
CA PHE A 239 -18.80 -9.08 -1.09
C PHE A 239 -18.95 -10.57 -1.33
N ASN A 240 -18.49 -11.38 -0.38
CA ASN A 240 -18.68 -12.82 -0.37
C ASN A 240 -19.29 -13.17 0.99
N SER A 241 -20.49 -13.75 0.98
CA SER A 241 -21.17 -14.25 2.17
C SER A 241 -21.64 -15.68 1.90
N GLY A 242 -21.81 -16.46 2.95
CA GLY A 242 -22.22 -17.86 2.85
C GLY A 242 -22.13 -18.56 4.20
N LEU A 243 -22.87 -18.07 5.20
CA LEU A 243 -22.99 -18.74 6.51
C LEU A 243 -23.69 -20.13 6.40
N PHE A 244 -24.43 -20.37 5.32
CA PHE A 244 -25.43 -21.46 5.21
C PHE A 244 -25.20 -22.47 4.09
N GLU A 245 -24.14 -22.34 3.29
CA GLU A 245 -24.16 -23.02 1.98
C GLU A 245 -23.59 -24.44 1.94
N THR A 246 -22.70 -24.90 2.83
CA THR A 246 -22.20 -26.29 2.81
C THR A 246 -21.31 -26.60 4.02
N GLU A 247 -21.27 -27.87 4.46
CA GLU A 247 -20.20 -28.39 5.33
C GLU A 247 -18.84 -28.16 4.66
N GLY A 248 -18.03 -27.26 5.21
CA GLY A 248 -16.73 -26.86 4.65
C GLY A 248 -16.36 -25.43 5.04
N GLU A 249 -15.06 -25.10 5.02
CA GLU A 249 -14.52 -23.81 5.45
C GLU A 249 -14.85 -22.67 4.47
N LYS A 250 -16.11 -22.20 4.43
CA LYS A 250 -16.41 -20.96 3.71
C LYS A 250 -16.12 -19.75 4.59
N VAL A 251 -15.26 -18.87 4.08
CA VAL A 251 -14.86 -17.59 4.68
C VAL A 251 -15.62 -16.49 3.95
N GLY A 252 -16.40 -15.71 4.70
CA GLY A 252 -17.00 -14.49 4.15
C GLY A 252 -16.03 -13.32 4.30
N THR A 253 -16.16 -12.31 3.44
CA THR A 253 -15.18 -11.21 3.35
C THR A 253 -15.86 -9.88 3.09
N GLY A 254 -15.31 -8.82 3.67
CA GLY A 254 -15.83 -7.48 3.56
C GLY A 254 -14.81 -6.38 3.81
N TRP A 255 -15.30 -5.15 3.78
CA TRP A 255 -14.52 -3.93 3.99
C TRP A 255 -15.25 -2.98 4.94
N LEU A 256 -14.47 -2.27 5.75
CA LEU A 256 -14.96 -1.26 6.69
C LEU A 256 -14.74 0.16 6.15
N PRO A 257 -15.65 1.10 6.47
CA PRO A 257 -15.41 2.54 6.31
C PRO A 257 -14.17 3.00 7.08
N TYR A 258 -13.43 3.94 6.50
CA TYR A 258 -12.23 4.50 7.12
C TYR A 258 -12.52 5.18 8.46
N GLU A 259 -13.67 5.84 8.58
CA GLU A 259 -14.12 6.52 9.80
C GLU A 259 -14.29 5.54 10.95
N LEU A 260 -14.81 4.33 10.68
CA LEU A 260 -14.92 3.29 11.71
C LEU A 260 -13.54 2.80 12.14
N LEU A 261 -12.59 2.65 11.21
CA LEU A 261 -11.22 2.24 11.58
C LEU A 261 -10.51 3.28 12.43
N LYS A 262 -10.64 4.56 12.06
CA LYS A 262 -10.00 5.68 12.76
C LYS A 262 -10.64 5.96 14.11
N GLY A 263 -11.96 5.79 14.21
CA GLY A 263 -12.75 6.04 15.41
C GLY A 263 -12.73 4.91 16.43
N THR A 264 -12.22 3.72 16.07
CA THR A 264 -12.13 2.58 16.99
C THR A 264 -10.79 2.59 17.74
N ASP A 265 -10.85 2.61 19.07
CA ASP A 265 -9.70 2.31 19.93
C ASP A 265 -9.43 0.80 19.93
N TRP A 266 -8.44 0.40 19.14
CA TRP A 266 -7.98 -0.98 19.04
C TRP A 266 -7.33 -1.52 20.32
N GLY A 267 -7.05 -0.67 21.32
CA GLY A 267 -6.68 -1.09 22.67
C GLY A 267 -7.88 -1.53 23.51
N SER A 268 -9.03 -0.90 23.31
CA SER A 268 -10.25 -1.14 24.09
C SER A 268 -10.98 -2.42 23.63
N THR A 269 -11.13 -3.37 24.54
CA THR A 269 -11.94 -4.59 24.30
C THR A 269 -13.40 -4.24 24.03
N GLU A 270 -13.93 -3.23 24.70
CA GLU A 270 -15.33 -2.79 24.56
C GLU A 270 -15.59 -2.21 23.17
N GLU A 271 -14.74 -1.29 22.70
CA GLU A 271 -14.93 -0.69 21.36
C GLU A 271 -14.72 -1.69 20.23
N LYS A 272 -13.75 -2.60 20.38
CA LYS A 272 -13.58 -3.75 19.49
C LYS A 272 -14.82 -4.64 19.49
N GLY A 273 -15.38 -4.93 20.67
CA GLY A 273 -16.64 -5.65 20.81
C GLY A 273 -17.74 -4.96 20.01
N MET A 274 -17.99 -3.67 20.25
CA MET A 274 -19.02 -2.90 19.54
C MET A 274 -18.84 -2.91 18.01
N LEU A 275 -17.60 -2.78 17.52
CA LEU A 275 -17.33 -2.88 16.08
C LEU A 275 -17.63 -4.29 15.56
N GLY A 276 -17.20 -5.34 16.28
CA GLY A 276 -17.50 -6.73 15.96
C GLY A 276 -19.00 -6.97 15.81
N HIS A 277 -19.80 -6.45 16.74
CA HIS A 277 -21.26 -6.53 16.69
C HIS A 277 -21.86 -5.81 15.46
N ARG A 278 -21.34 -4.63 15.10
CA ARG A 278 -21.78 -3.91 13.89
C ARG A 278 -21.50 -4.71 12.62
N ILE A 279 -20.32 -5.35 12.56
CA ILE A 279 -19.95 -6.23 11.44
C ILE A 279 -20.87 -7.46 11.40
N ALA A 280 -21.08 -8.12 12.54
CA ALA A 280 -21.96 -9.27 12.66
C ALA A 280 -23.40 -8.94 12.24
N LYS A 281 -23.92 -7.78 12.65
CA LYS A 281 -25.23 -7.31 12.21
C LYS A 281 -25.31 -7.22 10.68
N ALA A 282 -24.34 -6.56 10.05
CA ALA A 282 -24.30 -6.44 8.59
C ALA A 282 -24.21 -7.82 7.91
N ILE A 283 -23.44 -8.76 8.49
CA ILE A 283 -23.36 -10.15 8.00
C ILE A 283 -24.72 -10.83 8.04
N LEU A 284 -25.39 -10.80 9.20
CA LEU A 284 -26.68 -11.45 9.39
C LEU A 284 -27.78 -10.86 8.49
N GLU A 285 -27.84 -9.54 8.38
CA GLU A 285 -28.79 -8.85 7.49
C GLU A 285 -28.53 -9.21 6.02
N ASN A 286 -27.25 -9.26 5.60
CA ASN A 286 -26.87 -9.67 4.24
C ASN A 286 -27.20 -11.16 3.97
N GLU A 287 -27.24 -11.99 5.00
CA GLU A 287 -27.64 -13.40 4.94
C GLU A 287 -29.16 -13.60 5.03
N GLY A 288 -29.96 -12.53 5.06
CA GLY A 288 -31.42 -12.58 5.07
C GLY A 288 -32.03 -12.88 6.44
N PHE A 289 -31.32 -12.62 7.53
CA PHE A 289 -31.95 -12.60 8.85
C PHE A 289 -32.85 -11.38 9.00
N SER A 290 -34.01 -11.61 9.61
CA SER A 290 -34.96 -10.58 10.00
C SER A 290 -34.88 -10.33 11.51
N GLY A 291 -35.26 -9.12 11.93
CA GLY A 291 -35.35 -8.78 13.35
C GLY A 291 -34.01 -8.82 14.10
N VAL A 292 -32.89 -8.59 13.41
CA VAL A 292 -31.55 -8.70 14.02
C VAL A 292 -31.41 -7.74 15.22
N LYS A 293 -31.12 -8.31 16.38
CA LYS A 293 -30.81 -7.60 17.63
C LYS A 293 -29.35 -7.79 17.98
N ILE A 294 -28.78 -6.76 18.60
CA ILE A 294 -27.40 -6.73 19.08
C ILE A 294 -27.46 -6.34 20.55
N ASP A 295 -26.84 -7.14 21.40
CA ASP A 295 -26.54 -6.72 22.76
C ASP A 295 -25.11 -6.18 22.81
N ASN A 296 -24.97 -4.92 23.19
CA ASN A 296 -23.69 -4.26 23.41
C ASN A 296 -23.46 -3.95 24.89
N SER A 297 -24.34 -4.43 25.77
CA SER A 297 -24.20 -4.22 27.19
C SER A 297 -23.10 -5.14 27.72
N VAL A 298 -22.12 -4.58 28.43
CA VAL A 298 -21.01 -5.31 29.09
C VAL A 298 -21.52 -6.23 30.22
N LYS A 299 -22.83 -6.47 30.29
CA LYS A 299 -23.52 -7.15 31.38
C LYS A 299 -23.97 -8.52 30.93
N ASN A 300 -23.05 -9.48 31.01
CA ASN A 300 -23.38 -10.91 31.10
C ASN A 300 -24.11 -11.29 32.42
N HIS A 301 -24.65 -10.32 33.16
CA HIS A 301 -25.41 -10.54 34.37
C HIS A 301 -26.90 -10.47 34.06
N TRP A 302 -27.45 -11.62 33.67
CA TRP A 302 -28.89 -11.85 33.72
C TRP A 302 -29.39 -11.52 35.13
N ASN A 303 -30.19 -10.45 35.24
CA ASN A 303 -30.97 -10.17 36.42
C ASN A 303 -32.32 -10.87 36.23
N ARG A 304 -32.66 -11.78 37.13
CA ARG A 304 -33.94 -12.51 37.11
C ARG A 304 -35.17 -11.57 37.16
N ASN A 305 -34.95 -10.29 37.50
CA ASN A 305 -35.96 -9.24 37.63
C ASN A 305 -35.97 -8.23 36.46
N ASP A 306 -35.12 -8.39 35.44
CA ASP A 306 -35.06 -7.49 34.26
C ASP A 306 -35.35 -8.33 33.01
N GLU A 307 -36.59 -8.29 32.52
CA GLU A 307 -37.11 -9.10 31.41
C GLU A 307 -36.64 -8.59 30.04
N THR A 308 -35.33 -8.53 29.85
CA THR A 308 -34.73 -8.21 28.56
C THR A 308 -34.55 -9.52 27.77
N VAL A 309 -35.69 -10.11 27.37
CA VAL A 309 -35.83 -11.46 26.77
C VAL A 309 -34.77 -11.75 25.69
N TYR A 310 -34.36 -10.74 24.91
CA TYR A 310 -33.46 -10.86 23.76
C TYR A 310 -31.96 -10.59 24.01
N TYR A 311 -31.57 -10.15 25.22
CA TYR A 311 -30.22 -9.69 25.54
C TYR A 311 -29.36 -10.81 26.18
N ILE A 312 -29.61 -12.05 25.79
CA ILE A 312 -28.89 -13.24 26.28
C ILE A 312 -27.71 -13.58 25.35
N PHE A 313 -27.72 -13.04 24.13
CA PHE A 313 -26.72 -13.27 23.09
C PHE A 313 -26.12 -11.96 22.64
N ASP A 314 -24.85 -11.97 22.25
CA ASP A 314 -24.18 -10.86 21.57
C ASP A 314 -25.00 -10.38 20.36
N ALA A 315 -25.52 -11.32 19.57
CA ALA A 315 -26.46 -11.04 18.50
C ALA A 315 -27.56 -12.10 18.40
N SER A 316 -28.73 -11.72 17.90
CA SER A 316 -29.81 -12.67 17.60
C SER A 316 -30.64 -12.23 16.41
N GLY A 317 -31.39 -13.17 15.81
CA GLY A 317 -32.29 -12.87 14.71
C GLY A 317 -33.08 -14.09 14.25
N THR A 318 -34.00 -13.90 13.31
CA THR A 318 -34.85 -14.96 12.77
C THR A 318 -34.62 -15.15 11.27
N LYS A 319 -34.42 -16.40 10.84
CA LYS A 319 -34.34 -16.78 9.43
C LYS A 319 -35.15 -18.05 9.22
N ASN A 320 -36.05 -18.05 8.22
CA ASN A 320 -36.97 -19.17 7.95
C ASN A 320 -37.73 -19.63 9.21
N GLU A 321 -38.29 -18.69 9.97
CA GLU A 321 -39.03 -18.91 11.23
C GLU A 321 -38.20 -19.49 12.41
N GLU A 322 -36.91 -19.76 12.20
CA GLU A 322 -35.99 -20.21 13.25
C GLU A 322 -35.33 -19.01 13.93
N PHE A 323 -35.51 -18.89 15.25
CA PHE A 323 -34.75 -17.95 16.07
C PHE A 323 -33.36 -18.52 16.36
N MET A 324 -32.33 -17.69 16.15
CA MET A 324 -30.94 -18.05 16.39
C MET A 324 -30.25 -16.99 17.24
N GLY A 325 -29.47 -17.46 18.21
CA GLY A 325 -28.51 -16.68 18.98
C GLY A 325 -27.09 -16.86 18.46
N PHE A 326 -26.29 -15.80 18.58
CA PHE A 326 -24.93 -15.74 18.09
C PHE A 326 -23.99 -15.19 19.15
N GLU A 327 -22.77 -15.73 19.16
CA GLU A 327 -21.63 -15.26 19.94
C GLU A 327 -20.63 -14.61 18.97
N ILE A 328 -20.16 -13.39 19.24
CA ILE A 328 -19.39 -12.60 18.29
C ILE A 328 -17.97 -12.35 18.82
N LYS A 329 -16.97 -12.85 18.09
CA LYS A 329 -15.56 -12.65 18.44
C LYS A 329 -14.86 -11.82 17.37
N LEU A 330 -14.40 -10.63 17.74
CA LEU A 330 -13.53 -9.80 16.89
C LEU A 330 -12.06 -9.98 17.29
N THR A 331 -11.19 -10.16 16.31
CA THR A 331 -9.74 -10.12 16.49
C THR A 331 -9.06 -9.30 15.41
N THR A 332 -7.92 -8.70 15.77
CA THR A 332 -6.96 -8.12 14.81
C THR A 332 -5.76 -9.03 14.59
N GLU A 333 -5.71 -10.19 15.24
CA GLU A 333 -4.70 -11.21 15.00
C GLU A 333 -4.95 -11.92 13.67
N SER A 334 -3.92 -12.51 13.09
CA SER A 334 -3.99 -13.26 11.82
C SER A 334 -5.18 -14.22 11.74
N GLU A 335 -5.49 -14.69 10.53
CA GLU A 335 -6.52 -15.73 10.27
C GLU A 335 -6.44 -16.93 11.23
N ARG A 336 -5.24 -17.33 11.64
CA ARG A 336 -5.05 -18.39 12.66
C ARG A 336 -5.68 -18.03 14.02
N GLY A 337 -5.57 -16.78 14.46
CA GLY A 337 -6.19 -16.29 15.69
C GLY A 337 -7.72 -16.31 15.59
N MET A 338 -8.28 -15.92 14.43
CA MET A 338 -9.71 -16.05 14.15
C MET A 338 -10.19 -17.51 14.25
N LEU A 339 -9.44 -18.45 13.65
CA LEU A 339 -9.76 -19.89 13.73
C LEU A 339 -9.62 -20.45 15.16
N SER A 340 -8.66 -19.94 15.94
CA SER A 340 -8.51 -20.29 17.35
C SER A 340 -9.72 -19.84 18.16
N ASN A 341 -10.18 -18.60 17.97
CA ASN A 341 -11.36 -18.06 18.64
C ASN A 341 -12.64 -18.83 18.24
N LEU A 342 -12.76 -19.18 16.96
CA LEU A 342 -13.90 -19.96 16.46
C LEU A 342 -14.01 -21.35 17.09
N ASN A 343 -12.87 -21.93 17.48
CA ASN A 343 -12.79 -23.28 18.06
C ASN A 343 -12.59 -23.30 19.57
N ASN A 344 -12.67 -22.14 20.23
CA ASN A 344 -12.50 -22.02 21.66
C ASN A 344 -13.69 -22.70 22.40
N GLU A 345 -13.38 -23.63 23.32
CA GLU A 345 -14.39 -24.36 24.09
C GLU A 345 -15.13 -23.47 25.10
N ASP A 346 -14.49 -22.46 25.68
CA ASP A 346 -15.16 -21.50 26.57
C ASP A 346 -16.23 -20.71 25.80
N THR A 347 -15.88 -20.22 24.60
CA THR A 347 -16.81 -19.51 23.70
C THR A 347 -18.01 -20.39 23.32
N LYS A 348 -17.76 -21.68 23.05
CA LYS A 348 -18.83 -22.64 22.78
C LYS A 348 -19.72 -22.86 24.01
N ASN A 349 -19.13 -23.01 25.19
CA ASN A 349 -19.86 -23.22 26.43
C ASN A 349 -20.71 -21.99 26.82
N GLU A 350 -20.22 -20.78 26.56
CA GLU A 350 -20.96 -19.52 26.72
C GLU A 350 -22.21 -19.52 25.83
N LEU A 351 -22.08 -19.83 24.54
CA LEU A 351 -23.24 -19.89 23.64
C LEU A 351 -24.26 -20.94 24.07
N LEU A 352 -23.82 -22.15 24.42
CA LEU A 352 -24.72 -23.22 24.87
C LEU A 352 -25.45 -22.86 26.16
N LYS A 353 -24.78 -22.16 27.08
CA LYS A 353 -25.39 -21.61 28.29
C LYS A 353 -26.46 -20.57 27.93
N GLY A 354 -26.17 -19.66 26.99
CA GLY A 354 -27.13 -18.68 26.49
C GLY A 354 -28.37 -19.34 25.89
N ILE A 355 -28.20 -20.35 25.03
CA ILE A 355 -29.32 -21.10 24.45
C ILE A 355 -30.18 -21.77 25.53
N ARG A 356 -29.56 -22.39 26.54
CA ARG A 356 -30.29 -23.02 27.65
C ARG A 356 -31.13 -21.99 28.42
N ILE A 357 -30.57 -20.81 28.69
CA ILE A 357 -31.27 -19.72 29.39
C ILE A 357 -32.44 -19.22 28.54
N TRP A 358 -32.21 -18.93 27.25
CA TRP A 358 -33.25 -18.50 26.31
C TRP A 358 -34.40 -19.52 26.26
N ASN A 359 -34.10 -20.81 26.07
CA ASN A 359 -35.12 -21.85 25.95
C ASN A 359 -35.97 -21.99 27.22
N ASN A 360 -35.41 -21.74 28.41
CA ASN A 360 -36.17 -21.71 29.66
C ASN A 360 -37.15 -20.53 29.73
N VAL A 361 -36.77 -19.37 29.17
CA VAL A 361 -37.62 -18.18 29.08
C VAL A 361 -38.66 -18.36 27.98
N ALA A 362 -38.24 -18.72 26.76
CA ALA A 362 -39.09 -18.89 25.59
C ALA A 362 -40.28 -19.83 25.87
N LYS A 363 -40.05 -20.96 26.56
CA LYS A 363 -41.11 -21.89 26.97
C LYS A 363 -42.18 -21.26 27.86
N LYS A 364 -41.80 -20.35 28.77
CA LYS A 364 -42.75 -19.67 29.67
C LYS A 364 -43.63 -18.65 28.95
N HIS A 365 -43.12 -18.08 27.86
CA HIS A 365 -43.80 -17.03 27.09
C HIS A 365 -44.35 -17.51 25.75
N GLY A 366 -44.32 -18.82 25.46
CA GLY A 366 -44.81 -19.37 24.20
C GLY A 366 -44.00 -18.95 22.95
N LEU A 367 -42.71 -18.62 23.11
CA LEU A 367 -41.83 -18.21 22.02
C LEU A 367 -41.09 -19.40 21.39
N PRO A 368 -40.57 -19.27 20.14
CA PRO A 368 -39.77 -20.30 19.50
C PRO A 368 -38.54 -20.69 20.33
N ILE A 369 -38.32 -22.00 20.46
CA ILE A 369 -37.10 -22.54 21.06
C ILE A 369 -35.94 -22.44 20.07
N THR A 370 -34.76 -22.10 20.58
CA THR A 370 -33.50 -22.13 19.84
C THR A 370 -32.97 -23.56 19.81
N LYS A 371 -32.90 -24.18 18.63
CA LYS A 371 -32.36 -25.55 18.45
C LYS A 371 -30.86 -25.55 18.14
N ARG A 372 -30.34 -24.43 17.61
CA ARG A 372 -28.93 -24.22 17.29
C ARG A 372 -28.58 -22.74 17.38
N GLY A 373 -27.30 -22.46 17.60
CA GLY A 373 -26.72 -21.12 17.49
C GLY A 373 -25.43 -21.16 16.68
N ALA A 374 -24.79 -20.01 16.50
CA ALA A 374 -23.47 -19.97 15.89
C ALA A 374 -22.49 -19.01 16.58
N VAL A 375 -21.23 -19.38 16.61
CA VAL A 375 -20.13 -18.47 16.93
C VAL A 375 -19.68 -17.82 15.63
N ILE A 376 -19.63 -16.49 15.55
CA ILE A 376 -19.10 -15.73 14.42
C ILE A 376 -17.75 -15.13 14.85
N SER A 377 -16.67 -15.63 14.25
CA SER A 377 -15.33 -15.08 14.44
C SER A 377 -14.94 -14.18 13.27
N ILE A 378 -14.42 -13.00 13.58
CA ILE A 378 -14.12 -11.94 12.62
C ILE A 378 -12.66 -11.53 12.79
N TYR A 379 -11.90 -11.51 11.69
CA TYR A 379 -10.57 -10.94 11.62
C TYR A 379 -10.61 -9.62 10.86
N VAL A 380 -10.04 -8.55 11.41
CA VAL A 380 -9.84 -7.26 10.74
C VAL A 380 -8.36 -6.92 10.59
N ASP A 381 -7.90 -6.67 9.37
CA ASP A 381 -6.63 -5.99 9.12
C ASP A 381 -6.85 -4.48 9.26
N VAL A 382 -6.39 -3.90 10.37
CA VAL A 382 -6.55 -2.47 10.69
C VAL A 382 -5.96 -1.55 9.60
N GLY A 383 -4.85 -1.98 8.98
CA GLY A 383 -4.14 -1.15 8.00
C GLY A 383 -4.91 -1.01 6.69
N SER A 384 -5.66 -2.05 6.33
CA SER A 384 -6.51 -2.01 5.16
C SER A 384 -7.95 -1.61 5.48
N GLY A 385 -8.55 -2.17 6.53
CA GLY A 385 -10.00 -2.16 6.73
C GLY A 385 -10.69 -3.38 6.13
N TYR A 386 -9.91 -4.29 5.53
CA TYR A 386 -10.40 -5.57 5.07
C TYR A 386 -10.70 -6.47 6.26
N PHE A 387 -11.81 -7.19 6.20
CA PHE A 387 -12.15 -8.17 7.19
C PHE A 387 -12.59 -9.50 6.57
N CYS A 388 -12.27 -10.57 7.28
CA CYS A 388 -12.76 -11.91 7.03
C CYS A 388 -13.63 -12.35 8.19
N PHE A 389 -14.59 -13.22 7.93
CA PHE A 389 -15.38 -13.85 8.99
C PHE A 389 -15.66 -15.32 8.68
N LYS A 390 -15.89 -16.08 9.73
CA LYS A 390 -16.31 -17.48 9.66
C LYS A 390 -17.26 -17.76 10.82
N ALA A 391 -18.23 -18.65 10.59
CA ALA A 391 -19.13 -19.09 11.63
C ALA A 391 -19.06 -20.61 11.87
N ARG A 392 -19.33 -21.00 13.11
CA ARG A 392 -19.43 -22.40 13.54
C ARG A 392 -20.77 -22.63 14.19
N TRP A 393 -21.54 -23.55 13.62
CA TRP A 393 -22.83 -23.97 14.15
C TRP A 393 -22.67 -24.88 15.37
N LEU A 394 -23.52 -24.67 16.37
CA LEU A 394 -23.60 -25.47 17.57
C LEU A 394 -25.06 -25.88 17.78
N ASN A 395 -25.29 -27.19 17.90
CA ASN A 395 -26.61 -27.72 18.22
C ASN A 395 -26.83 -27.70 19.73
N ALA A 396 -28.01 -27.23 20.14
CA ALA A 396 -28.49 -27.39 21.49
C ALA A 396 -29.10 -28.80 21.58
N SER A 397 -28.26 -29.76 21.96
CA SER A 397 -28.65 -31.14 22.31
C SER A 397 -29.71 -31.18 23.41
#